data_AF-A0A5Q4ETZ2-F1
#
_entry.id   AF-A0A5Q4ETZ2-F1
#
_cell.length_a   1.000
_cell.length_b   1.000
_cell.length_c   1.000
_cell.angle_alpha   90.00
_cell.angle_beta   90.00
_cell.angle_gamma   90.00
#
_symmetry.space_group_name_H-M   'P 1'
#
loop_
_entity.id
_entity.type
_entity.pdbx_description
1 polymer ?
#
loop_
_entity_poly.entity_id
_entity_poly.type
_entity_poly.pdbx_seq_one_letter_code
_entity_poly.pdbx_strand_id
1 'polypeptide(L)'
;MAAGSGQDSDGQELTFAAFQRLIRERYHATDAARGTPGTFMWLVEELGELATALHDNAPGKSPTPAHRANLDEEFADVLAWLTTLANINGVDLQEALRKYTDADRVEGVKD
;
A
#
# COMPACT_ATOMS: atom_id res chain seq x y z
N MET A 1 -25.29 39.72 5.39
CA MET A 1 -24.58 38.76 6.25
C MET A 1 -24.03 37.69 5.31
N ALA A 2 -22.71 37.62 5.18
CA ALA A 2 -22.05 36.66 4.30
C ALA A 2 -22.07 35.28 4.96
N ALA A 3 -22.69 34.29 4.32
CA ALA A 3 -22.48 32.90 4.65
C ALA A 3 -21.15 32.49 4.02
N GLY A 4 -20.14 32.27 4.86
CA GLY A 4 -18.85 31.76 4.44
C GLY A 4 -19.03 30.35 3.88
N SER A 5 -18.78 30.21 2.59
CA SER A 5 -18.48 28.93 1.96
C SER A 5 -17.25 28.35 2.63
N GLY A 6 -17.43 27.32 3.44
CA GLY A 6 -16.33 26.45 3.84
C GLY A 6 -15.71 25.88 2.57
N GLN A 7 -14.51 26.34 2.24
CA GLN A 7 -13.71 25.71 1.21
C GLN A 7 -13.26 24.37 1.79
N ASP A 8 -13.88 23.29 1.32
CA ASP A 8 -13.33 21.95 1.47
C ASP A 8 -11.98 21.96 0.75
N SER A 9 -10.90 21.90 1.53
CA SER A 9 -9.53 21.80 1.03
C SER A 9 -9.42 20.62 0.07
N ASP A 10 -8.94 20.86 -1.17
CA ASP A 10 -8.75 19.91 -2.27
C ASP A 10 -8.52 18.45 -1.82
N GLY A 11 -9.62 17.71 -1.68
CA GLY A 11 -9.65 16.29 -1.31
C GLY A 11 -9.29 15.44 -2.52
N GLN A 12 -7.99 15.35 -2.83
CA GLN A 12 -7.52 14.48 -3.90
C GLN A 12 -7.79 13.02 -3.52
N GLU A 13 -8.62 12.33 -4.31
CA GLU A 13 -8.94 10.91 -4.12
C GLU A 13 -7.67 10.05 -4.11
N LEU A 14 -7.59 9.08 -3.20
CA LEU A 14 -6.46 8.17 -3.10
C LEU A 14 -6.44 7.22 -4.31
N THR A 15 -5.52 7.47 -5.23
CA THR A 15 -5.23 6.58 -6.37
C THR A 15 -3.89 5.90 -6.19
N PHE A 16 -3.66 4.77 -6.87
CA PHE A 16 -2.35 4.11 -6.88
C PHE A 16 -1.23 5.05 -7.36
N ALA A 17 -1.47 5.87 -8.39
CA ALA A 17 -0.49 6.88 -8.83
C ALA A 17 -0.22 7.94 -7.75
N ALA A 18 -1.26 8.44 -7.06
CA ALA A 18 -1.08 9.40 -5.98
C ALA A 18 -0.30 8.80 -4.80
N PHE A 19 -0.64 7.56 -4.40
CA PHE A 19 0.06 6.84 -3.35
C PHE A 19 1.52 6.57 -3.71
N GLN A 20 1.78 6.07 -4.92
CA GLN A 20 3.14 5.79 -5.38
C GLN A 20 4.01 7.04 -5.42
N ARG A 21 3.45 8.17 -5.86
CA ARG A 21 4.13 9.47 -5.84
C ARG A 21 4.45 9.92 -4.41
N LEU A 22 3.49 9.82 -3.49
CA LEU A 22 3.69 10.16 -2.09
C LEU A 22 4.84 9.37 -1.45
N ILE A 23 4.85 8.04 -1.64
CA ILE A 23 5.93 7.17 -1.14
C ILE A 23 7.27 7.55 -1.76
N ARG A 24 7.30 7.86 -3.07
CA ARG A 24 8.52 8.30 -3.76
C ARG A 24 9.07 9.59 -3.14
N GLU A 25 8.22 10.60 -2.97
CA GLU A 25 8.60 11.91 -2.45
C GLU A 25 9.15 11.83 -1.03
N ARG A 26 8.59 10.95 -0.20
CA ARG A 26 8.96 10.80 1.21
C ARG A 26 10.23 9.98 1.42
N TYR A 27 10.39 8.85 0.72
CA TYR A 27 11.32 7.80 1.15
C TYR A 27 12.35 7.38 0.08
N HIS A 28 12.16 7.76 -1.19
CA HIS A 28 12.98 7.25 -2.29
C HIS A 28 14.49 7.50 -2.11
N ALA A 29 14.89 8.68 -1.65
CA ALA A 29 16.32 8.99 -1.51
C ALA A 29 17.04 8.04 -0.54
N THR A 30 16.42 7.76 0.60
CA THR A 30 16.97 6.87 1.63
C THR A 30 16.92 5.41 1.18
N ASP A 31 15.79 4.98 0.61
CA ASP A 31 15.57 3.57 0.28
C ASP A 31 16.32 3.15 -0.98
N ALA A 32 16.45 4.04 -1.97
CA ALA A 32 17.29 3.79 -3.14
C ALA A 32 18.77 3.62 -2.75
N ALA A 33 19.25 4.33 -1.72
CA ALA A 33 20.60 4.16 -1.19
C ALA A 33 20.79 2.79 -0.49
N ARG A 34 19.75 2.25 0.16
CA ARG A 34 19.75 0.88 0.71
C ARG A 34 19.70 -0.19 -0.40
N GLY A 35 19.13 0.15 -1.54
CA GLY A 35 19.05 -0.71 -2.73
C GLY A 35 17.96 -1.79 -2.63
N THR A 36 17.70 -2.44 -3.77
CA THR A 36 16.61 -3.42 -3.91
C THR A 36 16.71 -4.60 -2.92
N PRO A 37 17.86 -5.29 -2.76
CA PRO A 37 17.92 -6.45 -1.85
C PRO A 37 17.65 -6.08 -0.39
N GLY A 38 18.22 -4.97 0.09
CA GLY A 38 18.02 -4.50 1.46
C GLY A 38 16.59 -4.00 1.69
N THR A 39 15.99 -3.36 0.70
CA THR A 39 14.59 -2.90 0.78
C THR A 39 13.60 -4.07 0.70
N PHE A 40 13.93 -5.13 -0.04
CA PHE A 40 13.12 -6.35 -0.07
C PHE A 40 13.06 -7.02 1.30
N MET A 41 14.13 -6.95 2.10
CA MET A 41 14.08 -7.49 3.46
C MET A 41 13.08 -6.76 4.36
N TRP A 42 12.95 -5.43 4.22
CA TRP A 42 11.89 -4.67 4.92
C TRP A 42 10.50 -5.10 4.49
N LEU A 43 10.26 -5.32 3.19
CA LEU A 43 8.99 -5.89 2.74
C LEU A 43 8.70 -7.26 3.38
N VAL A 44 9.72 -8.11 3.52
CA VAL A 44 9.56 -9.44 4.14
C VAL A 44 9.28 -9.33 5.64
N GLU A 45 9.85 -8.35 6.32
CA GLU A 45 9.55 -8.03 7.71
C GLU A 45 8.07 -7.68 7.88
N GLU A 46 7.55 -6.74 7.10
CA GLU A 46 6.11 -6.38 7.16
C GLU A 46 5.18 -7.53 6.78
N LEU A 47 5.60 -8.42 5.88
CA LEU A 47 4.82 -9.63 5.59
C LEU A 47 4.75 -10.57 6.81
N GLY A 48 5.79 -10.60 7.63
CA GLY A 48 5.81 -11.33 8.90
C GLY A 48 4.93 -10.69 9.96
N GLU A 49 4.94 -9.36 10.06
CA GLU A 49 4.07 -8.60 10.96
C GLU A 49 2.60 -8.76 10.55
N LEU A 50 2.29 -8.62 9.25
CA LEU A 50 0.97 -8.93 8.70
C LEU A 50 0.52 -10.36 8.99
N ALA A 51 1.42 -11.35 8.87
CA ALA A 51 1.08 -12.74 9.19
C ALA A 51 0.69 -12.90 10.67
N THR A 52 1.36 -12.19 11.57
CA THR A 52 1.04 -12.17 13.00
C THR A 52 -0.31 -11.50 13.25
N ALA A 53 -0.55 -10.32 12.66
CA ALA A 53 -1.81 -9.60 12.78
C ALA A 53 -3.00 -10.43 12.23
N LEU A 54 -2.81 -11.15 11.13
CA LEU A 54 -3.80 -12.08 10.58
C LEU A 54 -4.10 -13.23 11.54
N HIS A 55 -3.07 -13.82 12.17
CA HIS A 55 -3.25 -14.89 13.14
C HIS A 55 -4.08 -14.44 14.35
N ASP A 56 -3.82 -13.24 14.87
CA ASP A 56 -4.53 -12.70 16.04
C ASP A 56 -5.98 -12.34 15.75
N ASN A 57 -6.32 -12.15 14.48
CA ASN A 57 -7.66 -11.86 13.99
C ASN A 57 -8.39 -13.07 13.38
N ALA A 58 -7.79 -14.25 13.44
CA ALA A 58 -8.33 -15.47 12.83
C ALA A 58 -9.64 -15.96 13.50
N PRO A 59 -10.47 -16.76 12.80
CA PRO A 59 -11.65 -17.37 13.39
C PRO A 59 -11.35 -18.13 14.69
N GLY A 60 -12.20 -17.95 15.71
CA GLY A 60 -12.01 -18.53 17.04
C GLY A 60 -11.11 -17.71 17.97
N LYS A 61 -10.51 -16.62 17.50
CA LYS A 61 -9.90 -15.58 18.35
C LYS A 61 -10.94 -14.59 18.84
N SER A 62 -10.57 -13.80 19.85
CA SER A 62 -11.34 -12.64 20.33
C SER A 62 -10.47 -11.39 20.21
N PRO A 63 -10.32 -10.83 19.00
CA PRO A 63 -9.41 -9.71 18.77
C PRO A 63 -9.87 -8.46 19.52
N THR A 64 -8.90 -7.74 20.07
CA THR A 64 -9.14 -6.43 20.67
C THR A 64 -9.24 -5.36 19.58
N PRO A 65 -9.75 -4.15 19.88
CA PRO A 65 -9.65 -3.02 18.95
C PRO A 65 -8.21 -2.73 18.52
N ALA A 66 -7.23 -2.95 19.40
CA ALA A 66 -5.82 -2.79 19.08
C ALA A 66 -5.35 -3.83 18.04
N HIS A 67 -5.78 -5.10 18.16
CA HIS A 67 -5.45 -6.12 17.14
C HIS A 67 -6.08 -5.79 15.78
N ARG A 68 -7.24 -5.14 15.75
CA ARG A 68 -7.87 -4.68 14.50
C ARG A 68 -7.12 -3.51 13.88
N ALA A 69 -6.74 -2.53 14.68
CA ALA A 69 -5.94 -1.40 14.20
C ALA A 69 -4.59 -1.87 13.66
N ASN A 70 -3.91 -2.78 14.37
CA ASN A 70 -2.66 -3.37 13.90
C ASN A 70 -2.84 -4.07 12.56
N LEU A 71 -3.93 -4.83 12.37
CA LEU A 71 -4.18 -5.49 11.09
C LEU A 71 -4.28 -4.49 9.93
N ASP A 72 -4.99 -3.40 10.12
CA ASP A 72 -5.14 -2.35 9.10
C ASP A 72 -3.78 -1.67 8.81
N GLU A 73 -2.96 -1.46 9.84
CA GLU A 73 -1.60 -0.92 9.76
C GLU A 73 -0.67 -1.82 8.93
N GLU A 74 -0.60 -3.11 9.24
CA GLU A 74 0.29 -4.04 8.52
C GLU A 74 -0.08 -4.19 7.03
N PHE A 75 -1.37 -4.11 6.69
CA PHE A 75 -1.80 -4.08 5.29
C PHE A 75 -1.29 -2.83 4.57
N ALA A 76 -1.28 -1.69 5.25
CA ALA A 76 -0.76 -0.44 4.72
C ALA A 76 0.77 -0.49 4.56
N ASP A 77 1.50 -1.06 5.53
CA ASP A 77 2.96 -1.14 5.51
C ASP A 77 3.46 -2.09 4.43
N VAL A 78 2.85 -3.27 4.26
CA VAL A 78 3.15 -4.16 3.13
C VAL A 78 2.97 -3.43 1.79
N LEU A 79 1.90 -2.65 1.64
CA LEU A 79 1.65 -1.90 0.42
C LEU A 79 2.67 -0.76 0.22
N ALA A 80 3.06 -0.07 1.29
CA ALA A 80 4.05 0.98 1.27
C ALA A 80 5.42 0.45 0.82
N TRP A 81 5.89 -0.65 1.39
CA TRP A 81 7.18 -1.24 1.03
C TRP A 81 7.21 -1.86 -0.37
N LEU A 82 6.11 -2.48 -0.80
CA LEU A 82 5.97 -2.92 -2.19
C LEU A 82 6.06 -1.72 -3.15
N THR A 83 5.44 -0.61 -2.78
CA THR A 83 5.47 0.64 -3.55
C THR A 83 6.86 1.27 -3.57
N THR A 84 7.60 1.20 -2.46
CA THR A 84 9.01 1.61 -2.40
C THR A 84 9.86 0.79 -3.37
N LEU A 85 9.70 -0.53 -3.41
CA LEU A 85 10.40 -1.38 -4.37
C LEU A 85 10.05 -1.03 -5.82
N ALA A 86 8.77 -0.80 -6.12
CA ALA A 86 8.36 -0.35 -7.45
C ALA A 86 9.04 0.97 -7.83
N ASN A 87 9.12 1.91 -6.88
CA ASN A 87 9.77 3.20 -7.10
C ASN A 87 11.27 3.07 -7.39
N ILE A 88 12.00 2.25 -6.62
CA ILE A 88 13.44 1.98 -6.80
C ILE A 88 13.70 1.33 -8.17
N ASN A 89 12.83 0.42 -8.60
CA ASN A 89 13.02 -0.36 -9.84
C ASN A 89 12.34 0.26 -11.07
N GLY A 90 11.84 1.50 -10.96
CA GLY A 90 11.24 2.22 -12.10
C GLY A 90 9.94 1.62 -12.62
N VAL A 91 9.18 0.91 -11.78
CA VAL A 91 7.89 0.30 -12.14
C VAL A 91 6.76 1.30 -11.87
N ASP A 92 5.90 1.54 -12.86
CA ASP A 92 4.62 2.25 -12.68
C ASP A 92 3.55 1.24 -12.21
N LEU A 93 3.08 1.37 -10.97
CA LEU A 93 2.10 0.45 -10.41
C LEU A 93 0.72 0.61 -11.02
N GLN A 94 0.31 1.82 -11.36
CA GLN A 94 -1.00 2.05 -11.97
C GLN A 94 -1.07 1.38 -13.34
N GLU A 95 0.00 1.49 -14.13
CA GLU A 95 0.11 0.78 -15.41
C GLU A 95 0.21 -0.73 -15.22
N ALA A 96 1.02 -1.21 -14.26
CA ALA A 96 1.16 -2.63 -13.99
C ALA A 96 -0.17 -3.30 -13.57
N LEU A 97 -1.00 -2.58 -12.80
CA LEU A 97 -2.30 -3.05 -12.33
C LEU A 97 -3.35 -3.17 -13.44
N ARG A 98 -3.15 -2.54 -14.61
CA ARG A 98 -4.03 -2.74 -15.79
C ARG A 98 -4.17 -4.21 -16.17
N LYS A 99 -3.18 -5.04 -15.83
CA LYS A 99 -3.27 -6.50 -15.98
C LYS A 99 -4.55 -7.11 -15.37
N TYR A 100 -5.09 -6.52 -14.31
CA TYR A 100 -6.28 -7.02 -13.61
C TYR A 100 -7.50 -6.09 -13.69
N THR A 101 -7.33 -4.87 -14.18
CA THR A 101 -8.41 -3.87 -14.25
C THR A 101 -8.89 -3.59 -15.67
N ASP A 102 -8.14 -4.02 -16.69
CA ASP A 102 -8.56 -3.97 -18.09
C ASP A 102 -9.46 -5.18 -18.39
N ALA A 103 -10.76 -4.93 -18.51
CA ALA A 103 -11.77 -5.97 -18.73
C ALA A 103 -11.53 -6.78 -20.01
N ASP A 104 -10.90 -6.18 -21.01
CA ASP A 104 -10.61 -6.83 -22.31
C ASP A 104 -9.36 -7.74 -22.24
N ARG A 105 -8.59 -7.68 -21.14
CA ARG A 105 -7.39 -8.51 -20.92
C ARG A 105 -7.61 -9.67 -19.95
N VAL A 106 -8.68 -9.65 -19.16
CA VAL A 106 -9.02 -10.72 -18.21
C VAL A 106 -9.99 -11.70 -18.87
N GLU A 107 -9.62 -12.25 -20.03
CA GLU A 107 -10.32 -13.41 -20.60
C GLU A 107 -9.65 -14.70 -20.11
N GLY A 108 -10.38 -15.44 -19.26
CA GLY A 108 -9.99 -16.76 -18.79
C GLY A 108 -9.87 -16.84 -17.27
N VAL A 109 -10.76 -17.60 -16.66
CA VAL A 109 -10.55 -18.13 -15.31
C VAL A 109 -9.37 -19.11 -15.43
N LYS A 110 -8.26 -18.85 -14.74
CA LYS A 110 -7.27 -19.92 -14.50
C LYS A 110 -7.90 -20.86 -13.49
N ASP A 111 -8.23 -22.07 -13.96
CA ASP A 111 -8.66 -23.20 -13.13
C ASP A 111 -7.68 -23.51 -11.99
#